data_AF-A0A7V8ZLU4-F1
#
_entry.id   AF-A0A7V8ZLU4-F1
#
_cell.length_a   1.000
_cell.length_b   1.000
_cell.length_c   1.000
_cell.angle_alpha   90.00
_cell.angle_beta   90.00
_cell.angle_gamma   90.00
#
_symmetry.space_group_name_H-M   'P 1'
#
loop_
_entity.id
_entity.type
_entity.pdbx_description
1 polymer ?
#
loop_
_entity_poly.entity_id
_entity_poly.type
_entity_poly.pdbx_seq_one_letter_code
_entity_poly.pdbx_strand_id
1 'polypeptide(L)' 'MSTPEQTYETATGRLEEIIRRLDSGESELRETLALCQEGRTLVEFCASELDAVGQGLEELKLDELVARLQEGASA' A
#
# COMPACT_ATOMS: atom_id res chain seq x y z
N MET A 1 -17.55 -9.43 -17.13
CA MET A 1 -16.10 -9.61 -16.97
C MET A 1 -15.74 -9.03 -15.62
N SER A 2 -15.25 -9.84 -14.69
CA SER A 2 -14.83 -9.35 -13.37
C SER A 2 -13.55 -8.54 -13.56
N THR A 3 -13.60 -7.25 -13.22
CA THR A 3 -12.39 -6.43 -13.08
C THR A 3 -11.48 -7.11 -12.06
N PRO A 4 -10.18 -7.32 -12.36
CA PRO A 4 -9.26 -7.87 -11.40
C PRO A 4 -9.25 -6.98 -10.15
N GLU A 5 -9.44 -7.59 -8.98
CA GLU A 5 -9.35 -6.89 -7.70
C GLU A 5 -7.95 -6.29 -7.59
N GLN A 6 -7.89 -4.98 -7.29
CA GLN A 6 -6.63 -4.26 -7.21
C GLN A 6 -5.94 -4.68 -5.91
N THR A 7 -4.90 -5.51 -5.99
CA THR A 7 -4.10 -5.95 -4.83
C THR A 7 -2.83 -5.11 -4.69
N TYR A 8 -2.22 -5.12 -3.51
CA TYR A 8 -0.94 -4.45 -3.25
C TYR A 8 0.16 -4.89 -4.24
N GLU A 9 0.27 -6.18 -4.52
CA GLU A 9 1.27 -6.74 -5.43
C GLU A 9 1.00 -6.29 -6.87
N THR A 10 -0.27 -6.29 -7.29
CA THR A 10 -0.66 -5.86 -8.63
C THR A 10 -0.41 -4.36 -8.81
N ALA A 11 -0.72 -3.56 -7.79
CA ALA A 11 -0.49 -2.12 -7.79
C ALA A 11 1.02 -1.79 -7.84
N THR A 12 1.83 -2.51 -7.08
CA THR A 12 3.29 -2.36 -7.10
C THR A 12 3.89 -2.77 -8.44
N GLY A 13 3.45 -3.90 -9.00
CA GLY A 13 3.89 -4.33 -10.34
C GLY A 13 3.55 -3.31 -11.42
N ARG A 14 2.36 -2.70 -11.34
CA ARG A 14 1.98 -1.61 -12.26
C ARG A 14 2.83 -0.36 -12.06
N LEU A 15 3.15 0.00 -10.82
CA LEU A 15 4.02 1.14 -10.51
C LEU A 15 5.43 0.96 -11.12
N GLU A 16 5.98 -0.26 -11.08
CA GLU A 16 7.25 -0.57 -11.73
C GLU A 16 7.20 -0.40 -13.25
N GLU A 17 6.10 -0.82 -13.91
CA GLU A 17 5.91 -0.60 -15.34
C GLU A 17 5.88 0.89 -15.69
N ILE A 18 5.16 1.69 -14.88
CA ILE A 18 5.08 3.14 -15.04
C ILE A 18 6.46 3.77 -14.91
N ILE A 19 7.25 3.37 -13.89
CA ILE A 19 8.62 3.86 -13.70
C ILE A 19 9.49 3.51 -14.91
N ARG A 20 9.47 2.26 -15.37
CA ARG A 20 10.24 1.83 -16.54
C ARG A 20 9.87 2.63 -17.80
N ARG A 21 8.59 2.94 -17.96
CA ARG A 21 8.10 3.75 -19.09
C ARG A 21 8.54 5.20 -19.01
N LEU A 22 8.48 5.81 -17.83
CA LEU A 22 8.96 7.17 -17.59
C LEU A 22 10.49 7.28 -17.76
N ASP A 23 11.24 6.31 -17.25
CA ASP A 23 12.71 6.25 -17.35
C ASP A 23 13.20 6.03 -18.78
N SER A 24 12.38 5.42 -19.67
CA SER A 24 12.77 5.27 -21.07
C SER A 24 12.85 6.61 -21.80
N GLY A 25 12.18 7.65 -21.29
CA GLY A 25 12.18 8.99 -21.88
C GLY A 25 11.47 9.08 -23.25
N GLU A 26 10.83 8.00 -23.68
CA GLU A 26 10.13 7.90 -24.98
C GLU A 26 8.64 8.29 -24.87
N SER A 27 8.16 8.64 -23.67
CA SER A 27 6.79 9.06 -23.46
C SER A 27 6.55 10.50 -23.92
N GLU A 28 5.45 10.72 -24.64
CA GLU A 28 5.00 12.07 -24.97
C GLU A 28 4.46 12.79 -23.73
N LEU A 29 4.45 14.13 -23.73
CA LEU A 29 4.02 14.95 -22.58
C LEU A 29 2.65 14.54 -22.00
N ARG A 30 1.68 14.20 -22.85
CA ARG A 30 0.35 13.75 -22.40
C ARG A 30 0.39 12.36 -21.78
N GLU A 31 1.22 11.47 -22.31
CA GLU A 31 1.43 10.13 -21.78
C GLU A 31 2.11 10.21 -20.41
N THR A 32 3.17 11.01 -20.29
CA THR A 32 3.85 11.27 -19.01
C THR A 32 2.88 11.78 -17.95
N LEU A 33 1.99 12.72 -18.30
CA LEU A 33 0.99 13.22 -17.36
C LEU A 33 0.03 12.12 -16.88
N ALA A 34 -0.45 11.28 -17.80
CA ALA A 34 -1.35 10.16 -17.47
C ALA A 34 -0.64 9.13 -16.58
N LEU A 35 0.59 8.75 -16.93
CA LEU A 35 1.43 7.84 -16.16
C LEU A 35 1.70 8.36 -14.74
N CYS A 36 1.99 9.65 -14.58
CA CYS A 36 2.17 10.26 -13.26
C CYS A 36 0.88 10.28 -12.44
N GLN A 37 -0.28 10.54 -13.06
CA GLN A 37 -1.58 10.50 -12.37
C GLN A 37 -1.95 9.09 -11.92
N GLU A 38 -1.70 8.10 -12.79
CA GLU A 38 -1.88 6.69 -12.46
C GLU A 38 -0.95 6.27 -11.31
N GLY A 39 0.34 6.58 -11.43
CA GLY A 39 1.35 6.28 -10.41
C GLY A 39 1.01 6.89 -9.05
N ARG A 40 0.49 8.13 -9.03
CA ARG A 40 0.01 8.77 -7.79
C ARG A 40 -1.11 7.95 -7.13
N THR A 41 -2.12 7.57 -7.91
CA THR A 41 -3.25 6.78 -7.39
C THR A 41 -2.78 5.45 -6.82
N LEU A 42 -1.84 4.79 -7.48
CA LEU A 42 -1.27 3.52 -7.03
C LEU A 42 -0.45 3.67 -5.74
N VAL A 43 0.34 4.74 -5.61
CA VAL A 43 1.09 5.04 -4.39
C VAL A 43 0.14 5.32 -3.21
N GLU A 44 -0.92 6.10 -3.43
CA GLU A 44 -1.93 6.38 -2.41
C GLU A 44 -2.63 5.08 -1.96
N PHE A 45 -2.96 4.19 -2.89
CA PHE A 45 -3.50 2.87 -2.59
C PHE A 45 -2.53 2.02 -1.76
N CYS A 46 -1.27 1.87 -2.20
CA CYS A 46 -0.27 1.09 -1.46
C CYS A 46 -0.01 1.65 -0.05
N ALA A 47 0.00 2.98 0.10
CA ALA A 47 0.14 3.62 1.41
C ALA A 47 -1.04 3.29 2.34
N SER A 48 -2.27 3.30 1.83
CA SER A 48 -3.47 2.93 2.58
C SER A 48 -3.43 1.47 3.06
N GLU A 49 -3.01 0.55 2.20
CA GLU A 49 -2.89 -0.87 2.56
C GLU A 49 -1.84 -1.07 3.68
N LEU A 50 -0.70 -0.39 3.59
CA LEU A 50 0.34 -0.43 4.61
C LEU A 50 -0.12 0.17 5.94
N ASP A 51 -0.89 1.26 5.91
CA ASP A 51 -1.45 1.88 7.11
C ASP A 51 -2.43 0.93 7.81
N ALA A 52 -3.33 0.29 7.06
CA ALA A 52 -4.27 -0.68 7.60
C ALA A 52 -3.58 -1.88 8.26
N VAL A 53 -2.52 -2.41 7.63
CA VAL A 53 -1.68 -3.46 8.23
C VAL A 53 -0.97 -2.94 9.49
N GLY A 54 -0.47 -1.71 9.45
CA GLY A 54 0.18 -1.05 10.59
C GLY A 54 -0.73 -0.94 11.81
N GLN A 55 -1.96 -0.48 11.61
CA GLN A 55 -2.99 -0.37 12.65
C GLN A 55 -3.31 -1.74 13.27
N GLY A 56 -3.51 -2.77 12.44
CA GLY A 56 -3.77 -4.12 12.94
C GLY A 56 -2.61 -4.69 13.78
N LEU A 57 -1.36 -4.37 13.44
CA LEU A 57 -0.19 -4.75 14.24
C LEU A 57 -0.10 -3.97 15.56
N GLU A 58 -0.54 -2.71 15.59
CA GLU A 58 -0.57 -1.90 16.81
C GLU A 58 -1.65 -2.40 17.79
N GLU A 59 -2.84 -2.70 17.29
CA GLU A 59 -3.92 -3.31 18.08
C GLU A 59 -3.49 -4.63 18.71
N LEU A 60 -2.86 -5.52 17.93
CA LEU A 60 -2.37 -6.80 18.44
C LEU A 60 -1.34 -6.63 19.58
N LYS A 61 -0.44 -5.65 19.47
CA LYS A 61 0.52 -5.32 20.53
C LYS A 61 -0.16 -4.77 21.78
N LEU A 62 -1.20 -3.96 21.61
CA LEU A 62 -1.97 -3.42 22.72
C LEU A 62 -2.69 -4.55 23.47
N ASP A 63 -3.31 -5.48 22.76
CA ASP A 63 -3.98 -6.64 23.36
C ASP A 63 -3.00 -7.52 24.16
N GLU A 64 -1.79 -7.74 23.64
CA GLU A 64 -0.73 -8.47 24.35
C GLU A 64 -0.33 -7.76 25.65
N LEU A 65 -0.19 -6.43 25.62
CA LEU A 65 0.13 -5.62 26.80
C LEU A 65 -0.98 -5.67 27.86
N VAL A 66 -2.24 -5.60 27.42
CA VAL A 66 -3.41 -5.72 28.32
C VAL A 66 -3.45 -7.09 28.99
N ALA A 67 -3.24 -8.17 28.24
CA ALA A 67 -3.20 -9.53 28.78
C ALA A 67 -2.13 -9.68 29.88
N ARG A 68 -0.92 -9.18 29.62
CA ARG A 68 0.19 -9.22 30.59
C ARG A 68 -0.10 -8.42 31.87
N LEU A 69 -0.77 -7.27 31.75
CA LEU A 69 -1.16 -6.47 32.91
C LEU A 69 -2.26 -7.15 33.75
N GLN A 70 -3.22 -7.81 33.11
CA GLN A 70 -4.28 -8.55 33.80
C GLN A 70 -3.74 -9.78 34.55
N GLU A 71 -2.78 -10.50 33.96
CA GLU A 71 -2.08 -11.61 34.62
C GLU A 71 -1.29 -11.14 35.84
N GLY A 72 -0.58 -10.01 35.73
CA GLY A 72 0.18 -9.43 36.84
C GLY A 72 -0.68 -8.82 37.95
N ALA A 73 -1.91 -8.39 37.64
CA ALA A 73 -2.87 -7.86 38.63
C ALA A 73 -3.68 -8.96 39.34
N SER A 74 -3.62 -10.20 38.84
CA SER A 74 -4.31 -11.37 39.40
C SER A 74 -3.43 -12.21 40.32
N ALA A 75 -2.18 -11.78 40.55
CA ALA A 75 -1.18 -12.37 41.46
C ALA A 75 -0.96 -11.47 42.68
#